data_AF-A0AAD4QSX1-F1
#
_entry.id   AF-A0AAD4QSX1-F1
#
_cell.length_a   1.000
_cell.length_b   1.000
_cell.length_c   1.000
_cell.angle_alpha   90.00
_cell.angle_beta   90.00
_cell.angle_gamma   90.00
#
_symmetry.space_group_name_H-M   'P 1'
#
loop_
_entity.id
_entity.type
_entity.pdbx_description
1 polymer ?
#
loop_
_entity_poly.entity_id
_entity_poly.type
_entity_poly.pdbx_seq_one_letter_code
_entity_poly.pdbx_strand_id
1 'polypeptide(L)'
;MRPTETGRPSWDPFDPDVLRNEEDSTSHLTDDQIKNIIEDLPHLTEADLEHLGHRDSSCSICLNTFLASLAEEEMAQAIDSPAQPPELLGVTHLSNSCGHVFCRKDLLTWIRDGNRSCPLCRTLLIKPADSASTNAARRRIIAAYRLESRILNGSSLGSADMLYREDEEGLEHSGMYS
;
A
#
# COMPACT_ATOMS: atom_id res chain seq x y z
N MET A 1 -60.66 6.52 -17.89
CA MET A 1 -59.79 5.52 -17.21
C MET A 1 -58.38 5.69 -17.73
N ARG A 2 -57.39 5.75 -16.81
CA ARG A 2 -55.91 5.88 -16.97
C ARG A 2 -55.29 4.75 -17.84
N PRO A 3 -53.97 4.71 -18.17
CA PRO A 3 -52.80 5.52 -17.69
C PRO A 3 -51.87 6.07 -18.82
N THR A 4 -51.27 7.27 -18.74
CA THR A 4 -49.97 7.67 -18.13
C THR A 4 -48.74 6.78 -18.39
N GLU A 5 -47.80 7.35 -19.17
CA GLU A 5 -46.33 7.38 -19.01
C GLU A 5 -45.55 6.10 -18.67
N THR A 6 -44.70 5.68 -19.61
CA THR A 6 -43.32 5.20 -19.38
C THR A 6 -42.54 5.49 -20.66
N GLY A 7 -41.63 6.46 -20.74
CA GLY A 7 -40.33 6.42 -20.06
C GLY A 7 -39.34 5.60 -20.91
N ARG A 8 -38.91 6.11 -22.07
CA ARG A 8 -37.80 5.51 -22.82
C ARG A 8 -36.47 5.99 -22.22
N PRO A 9 -35.53 5.10 -21.87
CA PRO A 9 -34.19 5.51 -21.47
C PRO A 9 -33.44 6.04 -22.70
N SER A 10 -32.97 7.29 -22.61
CA SER A 10 -32.11 7.95 -23.60
C SER A 10 -30.74 7.29 -23.55
N TRP A 11 -30.40 6.52 -24.58
CA TRP A 11 -29.03 6.05 -24.79
C TRP A 11 -28.36 7.03 -25.77
N ASP A 12 -28.00 8.21 -25.27
CA ASP A 12 -27.17 9.15 -26.02
C ASP A 12 -25.70 8.72 -25.91
N PRO A 13 -25.01 8.38 -27.02
CA PRO A 13 -23.61 7.91 -26.99
C PRO A 13 -22.57 9.04 -26.82
N PHE A 14 -23.01 10.27 -26.58
CA PHE A 14 -22.18 11.48 -26.50
C PHE A 14 -22.54 12.31 -25.26
N ASP A 15 -22.42 11.70 -24.08
CA ASP A 15 -22.47 12.43 -22.82
C ASP A 15 -21.04 12.84 -22.39
N PRO A 16 -20.64 14.12 -22.54
CA PRO A 16 -19.33 14.60 -22.12
C PRO A 16 -19.16 14.73 -20.60
N ASP A 17 -20.18 14.39 -19.79
CA ASP A 17 -20.12 14.40 -18.32
C ASP A 17 -19.61 13.08 -17.71
N VAL A 18 -19.17 12.10 -18.51
CA VAL A 18 -18.36 10.94 -18.03
C VAL A 18 -16.89 11.34 -17.82
N LEU A 19 -16.68 12.53 -17.25
CA LEU A 19 -15.43 12.99 -16.66
C LEU A 19 -15.60 13.06 -15.14
N ARG A 20 -15.99 11.95 -14.50
CA ARG A 20 -15.85 11.80 -13.05
C ARG A 20 -15.98 10.35 -12.62
N ASN A 21 -14.86 9.65 -12.63
CA ASN A 21 -14.51 8.68 -11.60
C ASN A 21 -13.00 8.80 -11.36
N GLU A 22 -12.63 9.88 -10.67
CA GLU A 22 -11.35 10.04 -9.97
C GLU A 22 -11.30 9.12 -8.72
N GLU A 23 -11.58 7.83 -8.91
CA GLU A 23 -11.54 6.82 -7.84
C GLU A 23 -11.02 5.49 -8.39
N ASP A 24 -9.80 5.50 -8.94
CA ASP A 24 -8.96 4.31 -8.91
C ASP A 24 -7.55 4.67 -8.42
N SER A 25 -7.51 5.26 -7.23
CA SER A 25 -6.29 5.36 -6.42
C SER A 25 -5.86 4.00 -5.87
N THR A 26 -6.08 2.90 -6.60
CA THR A 26 -5.57 1.58 -6.24
C THR A 26 -4.07 1.49 -6.46
N SER A 27 -3.32 2.31 -5.71
CA SER A 27 -2.16 1.85 -4.93
C SER A 27 -1.20 0.98 -5.73
N HIS A 28 -0.73 1.55 -6.83
CA HIS A 28 0.43 1.07 -7.55
C HIS A 28 1.64 1.17 -6.60
N LEU A 29 2.52 0.17 -6.63
CA LEU A 29 3.80 0.29 -5.92
C LEU A 29 4.61 1.41 -6.57
N THR A 30 5.30 2.22 -5.77
CA THR A 30 6.28 3.15 -6.32
C THR A 30 7.51 2.39 -6.80
N ASP A 31 8.25 2.94 -7.77
CA ASP A 31 9.49 2.32 -8.27
C ASP A 31 10.48 2.00 -7.14
N ASP A 32 10.58 2.89 -6.16
CA ASP A 32 11.44 2.69 -4.98
C ASP A 32 10.93 1.52 -4.11
N GLN A 33 9.62 1.37 -3.95
CA GLN A 33 9.04 0.22 -3.24
C GLN A 33 9.29 -1.08 -3.99
N ILE A 34 9.15 -1.07 -5.32
CA ILE A 34 9.44 -2.23 -6.18
C ILE A 34 10.89 -2.66 -6.01
N LYS A 35 11.84 -1.71 -6.08
CA LYS A 35 13.27 -1.99 -5.89
C LYS A 35 13.56 -2.60 -4.52
N ASN A 36 13.06 -1.98 -3.46
CA ASN A 36 13.27 -2.47 -2.09
C ASN A 36 12.75 -3.90 -1.91
N ILE A 37 11.56 -4.20 -2.44
CA ILE A 37 11.02 -5.57 -2.39
C ILE A 37 11.94 -6.53 -3.13
N ILE A 38 12.37 -6.18 -4.34
CA ILE A 38 13.20 -7.06 -5.18
C ILE A 38 14.57 -7.32 -4.54
N GLU A 39 15.18 -6.30 -3.93
CA GLU A 39 16.47 -6.42 -3.23
C GLU A 39 16.38 -7.30 -1.99
N ASP A 40 15.26 -7.26 -1.27
CA ASP A 40 15.02 -8.09 -0.07
C ASP A 40 14.67 -9.55 -0.39
N LEU A 41 14.44 -9.90 -1.67
CA LEU A 41 14.07 -11.27 -2.05
C LEU A 41 15.26 -12.22 -1.93
N PRO A 42 15.20 -13.21 -1.01
CA PRO A 42 16.29 -14.16 -0.82
C PRO A 42 16.46 -15.03 -2.07
N HIS A 43 17.71 -15.42 -2.33
CA HIS A 43 18.04 -16.41 -3.33
C HIS A 43 18.13 -17.78 -2.66
N LEU A 44 17.41 -18.77 -3.19
CA LEU A 44 17.30 -20.09 -2.58
C LEU A 44 18.16 -21.11 -3.31
N THR A 45 18.89 -21.90 -2.54
CA THR A 45 19.66 -23.05 -3.04
C THR A 45 18.82 -24.33 -3.03
N GLU A 46 19.32 -25.40 -3.65
CA GLU A 46 18.67 -26.73 -3.60
C GLU A 46 18.50 -27.21 -2.14
N ALA A 47 19.49 -26.96 -1.28
CA ALA A 47 19.43 -27.33 0.13
C ALA A 47 18.31 -26.58 0.87
N ASP A 48 18.09 -25.30 0.55
CA ASP A 48 17.00 -24.52 1.13
C ASP A 48 15.63 -25.04 0.67
N LEU A 49 15.50 -25.43 -0.60
CA LEU A 49 14.28 -26.03 -1.13
C LEU A 49 13.96 -27.36 -0.46
N GLU A 50 14.98 -28.18 -0.18
CA GLU A 50 14.80 -29.41 0.59
C GLU A 50 14.36 -29.13 2.03
N HIS A 51 14.99 -28.15 2.69
CA HIS A 51 14.61 -27.75 4.04
C HIS A 51 13.16 -27.23 4.13
N LEU A 52 12.71 -26.49 3.11
CA LEU A 52 11.34 -25.98 3.01
C LEU A 52 10.33 -27.04 2.52
N GLY A 53 10.77 -28.25 2.16
CA GLY A 53 9.91 -29.31 1.64
C GLY A 53 9.39 -29.05 0.21
N HIS A 54 10.09 -28.20 -0.55
CA HIS A 54 9.73 -27.78 -1.91
C HIS A 54 10.65 -28.32 -3.00
N ARG A 55 11.52 -29.30 -2.69
CA ARG A 55 12.50 -29.89 -3.63
C ARG A 55 11.89 -30.28 -4.99
N ASP A 56 10.76 -30.99 -4.98
CA ASP A 56 10.08 -31.46 -6.19
C ASP A 56 8.89 -30.58 -6.62
N SER A 57 8.75 -29.40 -6.02
CA SER A 57 7.67 -28.45 -6.35
C SER A 57 7.97 -27.68 -7.64
N SER A 58 6.93 -27.08 -8.23
CA SER A 58 7.02 -26.23 -9.41
C SER A 58 6.50 -24.83 -9.14
N CYS A 59 7.01 -23.86 -9.90
CA CYS A 59 6.53 -22.50 -9.88
C CYS A 59 5.07 -22.47 -10.35
N SER A 60 4.16 -21.86 -9.58
CA SER A 60 2.74 -21.80 -9.97
C SER A 60 2.46 -20.85 -11.14
N ILE A 61 3.46 -20.10 -11.61
CA ILE A 61 3.32 -19.10 -12.67
C ILE A 61 3.74 -19.70 -14.01
N CYS A 62 4.99 -20.13 -14.16
CA CYS A 62 5.48 -20.79 -15.39
C CYS A 62 5.36 -22.31 -15.41
N LEU A 63 5.02 -22.95 -14.29
CA LEU A 63 4.93 -24.41 -14.15
C LEU A 63 6.26 -25.18 -14.30
N ASN A 64 7.39 -24.49 -14.41
CA ASN A 64 8.71 -25.13 -14.33
C ASN A 64 9.02 -25.62 -12.92
N THR A 65 9.68 -26.77 -12.81
CA THR A 65 10.19 -27.28 -11.53
C THR A 65 11.29 -26.37 -10.99
N PHE A 66 11.38 -26.23 -9.67
CA PHE A 66 12.40 -25.37 -9.06
C PHE A 66 13.83 -25.85 -9.35
N LEU A 67 14.05 -27.16 -9.44
CA LEU A 67 15.34 -27.73 -9.85
C LEU A 67 15.74 -27.33 -11.28
N ALA A 68 14.78 -27.25 -12.21
CA ALA A 68 15.06 -26.76 -13.57
C ALA A 68 15.47 -25.29 -13.57
N SER A 69 14.85 -24.45 -12.73
CA SER A 69 15.23 -23.04 -12.59
C SER A 69 16.62 -22.85 -11.97
N LEU A 70 17.01 -23.69 -11.01
CA LEU A 70 18.37 -23.69 -10.45
C LEU A 70 19.41 -24.17 -11.48
N ALA A 71 19.11 -25.23 -12.23
CA ALA A 71 20.00 -25.71 -13.28
C ALA A 71 20.19 -24.67 -14.39
N GLU A 72 19.15 -23.90 -14.76
CA GLU A 72 19.27 -22.79 -15.73
C GLU A 72 20.22 -21.71 -15.21
N GLU A 73 20.14 -21.38 -13.93
CA GLU A 73 21.06 -20.44 -13.30
C GLU A 73 22.51 -20.93 -13.31
N GLU A 74 22.76 -22.17 -12.89
CA GLU A 74 24.10 -22.76 -12.90
C GLU A 74 24.70 -22.80 -14.31
N MET A 75 23.89 -23.18 -15.31
CA MET A 75 24.32 -23.16 -16.71
C MET A 75 24.63 -21.75 -17.22
N ALA A 76 23.79 -20.76 -16.88
CA ALA A 76 24.02 -19.38 -17.28
C ALA A 76 25.30 -18.82 -16.65
N GLN A 77 25.56 -19.13 -15.38
CA GLN A 77 26.81 -18.76 -14.70
C GLN A 77 28.03 -19.45 -15.31
N ALA A 78 27.93 -20.74 -15.65
CA ALA A 78 29.05 -21.50 -16.21
C ALA A 78 29.45 -21.06 -17.63
N ILE A 79 28.48 -20.59 -18.43
CA ILE A 79 28.69 -20.21 -19.84
C ILE A 79 28.98 -18.71 -19.98
N ASP A 80 28.92 -17.93 -18.89
CA ASP A 80 29.00 -16.45 -18.90
C ASP A 80 28.13 -15.85 -20.02
N SER A 81 26.92 -16.40 -20.15
CA SER A 81 26.06 -16.10 -21.29
C SER A 81 25.36 -14.75 -21.09
N PRO A 82 25.51 -13.78 -22.01
CA PRO A 82 24.80 -12.49 -21.90
C PRO A 82 23.29 -12.60 -22.20
N ALA A 83 22.78 -13.82 -22.46
CA ALA A 83 21.41 -14.02 -22.91
C ALA A 83 20.34 -13.71 -21.85
N GLN A 84 20.65 -13.87 -20.56
CA GLN A 84 19.75 -13.51 -19.47
C GLN A 84 20.50 -12.85 -18.31
N PRO A 85 19.94 -11.77 -17.72
CA PRO A 85 20.51 -11.16 -16.53
C PRO A 85 20.50 -12.17 -15.36
N PRO A 86 21.60 -12.34 -14.60
CA PRO A 86 21.66 -13.28 -13.50
C PRO A 86 20.64 -12.94 -12.39
N GLU A 87 20.17 -11.70 -12.30
CA GLU A 87 19.20 -11.27 -11.30
C GLU A 87 17.79 -11.86 -11.53
N LEU A 88 17.51 -12.37 -12.73
CA LEU A 88 16.24 -13.01 -13.09
C LEU A 88 16.26 -14.53 -12.94
N LEU A 89 17.42 -15.13 -12.70
CA LEU A 89 17.57 -16.58 -12.64
C LEU A 89 17.41 -17.11 -11.20
N GLY A 90 17.18 -18.41 -11.09
CA GLY A 90 17.05 -19.10 -9.80
C GLY A 90 15.66 -19.04 -9.18
N VAL A 91 15.63 -19.27 -7.87
CA VAL A 91 14.41 -19.46 -7.08
C VAL A 91 14.42 -18.53 -5.88
N THR A 92 13.24 -18.04 -5.50
CA THR A 92 13.06 -17.12 -4.37
C THR A 92 11.77 -17.43 -3.62
N HIS A 93 11.66 -16.93 -2.39
CA HIS A 93 10.43 -17.03 -1.61
C HIS A 93 10.09 -15.70 -0.94
N LEU A 94 8.81 -15.51 -0.67
CA LEU A 94 8.26 -14.33 -0.04
C LEU A 94 8.43 -14.35 1.49
N SER A 95 9.68 -14.28 1.97
CA SER A 95 10.06 -14.33 3.40
C SER A 95 9.31 -13.32 4.28
N ASN A 96 9.14 -12.09 3.81
CA ASN A 96 8.56 -10.99 4.58
C ASN A 96 7.02 -11.04 4.68
N SER A 97 6.35 -11.85 3.84
CA SER A 97 4.89 -11.94 3.78
C SER A 97 4.36 -13.34 4.05
N CYS A 98 4.15 -14.16 3.01
CA CYS A 98 3.44 -15.44 3.08
C CYS A 98 4.31 -16.69 2.89
N GLY A 99 5.59 -16.55 2.56
CA GLY A 99 6.53 -17.67 2.42
C GLY A 99 6.42 -18.50 1.14
N HIS A 100 5.50 -18.19 0.22
CA HIS A 100 5.39 -18.90 -1.06
C HIS A 100 6.64 -18.76 -1.93
N VAL A 101 6.99 -19.86 -2.61
CA VAL A 101 8.19 -20.03 -3.44
C VAL A 101 7.85 -19.88 -4.92
N PHE A 102 8.71 -19.21 -5.68
CA PHE A 102 8.56 -18.96 -7.11
C PHE A 102 9.92 -18.93 -7.80
N CYS A 103 9.96 -19.13 -9.12
CA CYS A 103 11.14 -18.74 -9.87
C CYS A 103 11.29 -17.21 -9.87
N ARG A 104 12.54 -16.74 -9.85
CA ARG A 104 12.84 -15.32 -9.66
C ARG A 104 12.28 -14.47 -10.80
N LYS A 105 12.50 -14.91 -12.05
CA LYS A 105 11.98 -14.27 -13.27
C LYS A 105 10.51 -13.88 -13.21
N ASP A 106 9.64 -14.83 -12.87
CA ASP A 106 8.20 -14.62 -12.91
C ASP A 106 7.73 -13.72 -11.78
N LEU A 107 8.27 -13.92 -10.56
CA LEU A 107 7.91 -13.07 -9.43
C LEU A 107 8.38 -11.63 -9.63
N LEU A 108 9.58 -11.41 -10.18
CA LEU A 108 10.06 -10.07 -10.49
C LEU A 108 9.21 -9.39 -11.55
N THR A 109 8.85 -10.10 -12.61
CA THR A 109 7.93 -9.58 -13.65
C THR A 109 6.60 -9.18 -13.01
N TRP A 110 6.03 -10.07 -12.20
CA TRP A 110 4.77 -9.82 -11.49
C TRP A 110 4.80 -8.55 -10.64
N ILE A 111 5.88 -8.35 -9.86
CA ILE A 111 6.04 -7.15 -9.01
C ILE A 111 6.24 -5.89 -9.86
N ARG A 112 7.02 -5.97 -10.93
CA ARG A 112 7.28 -4.86 -11.86
C ARG A 112 6.04 -4.43 -12.64
N ASP A 113 5.13 -5.37 -12.90
CA ASP A 113 3.81 -5.09 -13.49
C ASP A 113 2.86 -4.37 -12.51
N GLY A 114 3.35 -3.98 -11.32
CA GLY A 114 2.59 -3.24 -10.33
C GLY A 114 1.80 -4.11 -9.36
N ASN A 115 1.92 -5.44 -9.46
CA ASN A 115 1.20 -6.35 -8.58
C ASN A 115 1.85 -6.42 -7.20
N ARG A 116 1.07 -6.07 -6.19
CA ARG A 116 1.47 -5.96 -4.78
C ARG A 116 0.97 -7.09 -3.89
N SER A 117 0.52 -8.18 -4.50
CA SER A 117 -0.01 -9.34 -3.80
C SER A 117 0.62 -10.63 -4.32
N CYS A 118 0.74 -11.62 -3.45
CA CYS A 118 1.22 -12.95 -3.80
C CYS A 118 0.30 -13.62 -4.84
N PRO A 119 0.84 -14.18 -5.95
CA PRO A 119 0.05 -14.90 -6.95
C PRO A 119 -0.77 -16.08 -6.41
N LEU A 120 -0.29 -16.78 -5.37
CA LEU A 120 -1.02 -17.92 -4.78
C LEU A 120 -2.11 -17.46 -3.81
N CYS A 121 -1.72 -16.73 -2.76
CA CYS A 121 -2.60 -16.48 -1.62
C CYS A 121 -3.14 -15.05 -1.54
N ARG A 122 -2.78 -14.19 -2.49
CA ARG A 122 -3.19 -12.77 -2.55
C ARG A 122 -2.81 -11.94 -1.31
N THR A 123 -1.91 -12.46 -0.46
CA THR A 123 -1.36 -11.70 0.67
C THR A 123 -0.51 -10.55 0.14
N LEU A 124 -0.64 -9.37 0.74
CA LEU A 124 0.12 -8.19 0.33
C LEU A 124 1.62 -8.39 0.57
N LEU A 125 2.42 -7.96 -0.40
CA LEU A 125 3.89 -8.03 -0.33
C LEU A 125 4.45 -7.06 0.71
N ILE A 126 3.80 -5.89 0.87
CA ILE A 126 4.12 -4.88 1.88
C ILE A 126 3.08 -4.95 3.00
N LYS A 127 3.53 -5.17 4.24
CA LYS A 127 2.65 -5.11 5.41
C LYS A 127 2.31 -3.65 5.73
N PRO A 128 1.09 -3.36 6.21
CA PRO A 128 0.63 -1.99 6.43
C PRO A 128 1.43 -1.20 7.48
N ALA A 129 2.28 -1.82 8.29
CA ALA A 129 3.19 -1.10 9.19
C ALA A 129 4.19 -0.23 8.41
N ASP A 130 4.63 -0.70 7.24
CA ASP A 130 5.61 -0.02 6.40
C ASP A 130 4.95 1.10 5.57
N SER A 131 3.67 0.94 5.21
CA SER A 131 2.87 1.96 4.55
C SER A 131 2.18 2.94 5.52
N ALA A 132 2.13 2.63 6.82
CA ALA A 132 1.61 3.52 7.85
C ALA A 132 2.53 4.73 8.06
N SER A 133 3.85 4.57 7.91
CA SER A 133 4.82 5.67 8.02
C SER A 133 4.59 6.74 6.93
N THR A 134 4.41 6.31 5.68
CA THR A 134 4.10 7.19 4.53
C THR A 134 2.72 7.82 4.65
N ASN A 135 1.71 7.07 5.11
CA ASN A 135 0.37 7.62 5.37
C ASN A 135 0.34 8.60 6.55
N ALA A 136 1.12 8.37 7.61
CA ALA A 136 1.25 9.28 8.74
C ALA A 136 1.94 10.58 8.33
N ALA A 137 3.02 10.50 7.53
CA ALA A 137 3.67 11.67 6.95
C ALA A 137 2.71 12.47 6.05
N ARG A 138 1.96 11.80 5.18
CA ARG A 138 0.94 12.43 4.33
C ARG A 138 -0.17 13.10 5.15
N ARG A 139 -0.65 12.45 6.23
CA ARG A 139 -1.62 13.02 7.16
C ARG A 139 -1.08 14.26 7.87
N ARG A 140 0.19 14.26 8.28
CA ARG A 140 0.85 15.42 8.90
C ARG A 140 0.95 16.60 7.95
N ILE A 141 1.35 16.35 6.70
CA ILE A 141 1.43 17.40 5.67
C ILE A 141 0.04 18.01 5.40
N ILE A 142 -0.99 17.18 5.22
CA ILE A 142 -2.37 17.67 5.00
C ILE A 142 -2.89 18.45 6.23
N ALA A 143 -2.58 18.00 7.44
CA ALA A 143 -2.96 18.70 8.67
C ALA A 143 -2.26 20.07 8.80
N ALA A 144 -0.98 20.16 8.43
CA ALA A 144 -0.22 21.40 8.42
C ALA A 144 -0.83 22.42 7.43
N TYR A 145 -1.10 21.99 6.19
CA TYR A 145 -1.75 22.85 5.19
C TYR A 145 -3.14 23.34 5.62
N ARG A 146 -3.94 22.50 6.30
CA ARG A 146 -5.25 22.91 6.84
C ARG A 146 -5.15 23.94 7.95
N LEU A 147 -4.09 23.90 8.76
CA LEU A 147 -3.86 24.88 9.83
C LEU A 147 -3.43 26.23 9.24
N GLU A 148 -2.50 26.22 8.28
CA GLU A 148 -2.06 27.44 7.58
C GLU A 148 -3.21 28.10 6.82
N SER A 149 -4.06 27.32 6.15
CA SER A 149 -5.26 27.83 5.47
C SER A 149 -6.25 28.48 6.45
N ARG A 150 -6.31 28.01 7.70
CA ARG A 150 -7.18 28.58 8.75
C ARG A 150 -6.61 29.89 9.32
N ILE A 151 -5.28 30.05 9.32
CA ILE A 151 -4.61 31.28 9.74
C ILE A 151 -4.73 32.37 8.66
N LEU A 152 -4.62 32.00 7.38
CA LEU A 152 -4.67 32.94 6.26
C LEU A 152 -6.10 33.38 5.88
N ASN A 153 -7.11 32.53 6.08
CA ASN A 153 -8.52 32.86 5.75
C ASN A 153 -9.28 33.63 6.83
N GLY A 154 -8.60 34.25 7.79
CA GLY A 154 -9.18 35.28 8.64
C GLY A 154 -10.24 34.79 9.63
N SER A 155 -9.82 34.47 10.85
CA SER A 155 -10.73 34.54 12.00
C SER A 155 -11.04 36.01 12.29
N SER A 156 -12.01 36.57 11.57
CA SER A 156 -12.65 37.85 11.86
C SER A 156 -13.69 37.68 12.98
N LEU A 157 -13.26 38.01 14.20
CA LEU A 157 -13.96 38.56 15.38
C LEU A 157 -15.42 38.16 15.69
N GLY A 158 -15.59 37.59 16.89
CA GLY A 158 -16.76 37.85 17.74
C GLY A 158 -16.32 38.54 19.02
N SER A 159 -16.32 39.88 19.00
CA SER A 159 -16.20 40.76 20.17
C SER A 159 -17.61 41.05 20.69
N ALA A 160 -17.98 40.57 21.88
CA ALA A 160 -19.00 41.14 22.76
C ALA A 160 -18.99 40.43 24.13
N ASP A 161 -19.28 41.21 25.18
CA ASP A 161 -19.39 40.91 26.63
C ASP A 161 -18.06 40.70 27.37
N MET A 162 -17.50 41.63 28.15
CA MET A 162 -18.04 42.76 28.94
C MET A 162 -19.19 42.36 29.88
N LEU A 163 -18.88 41.74 31.03
CA LEU A 163 -19.58 42.05 32.28
C LEU A 163 -18.62 42.02 33.49
N TYR A 164 -18.32 43.25 33.95
CA TYR A 164 -18.13 43.74 35.31
C TYR A 164 -17.40 42.87 36.36
N ARG A 165 -16.19 43.36 36.70
CA ARG A 165 -15.66 43.34 38.08
C ARG A 165 -16.56 44.22 38.94
N GLU A 166 -17.06 43.65 40.03
CA GLU A 166 -17.43 44.40 41.23
C GLU A 166 -16.59 43.83 42.38
N ASP A 167 -15.78 44.71 42.95
CA ASP A 167 -15.09 44.54 44.21
C ASP A 167 -16.12 44.85 45.34
N GLU A 168 -16.03 44.16 46.50
CA GLU A 168 -16.43 44.55 47.88
C GLU A 168 -16.74 43.28 48.71
N GLU A 169 -15.84 42.86 49.61
CA GLU A 169 -15.79 43.24 51.04
C GLU A 169 -17.00 42.77 51.88
N GLY A 170 -16.74 41.94 52.90
CA GLY A 170 -17.73 41.54 53.90
C GLY A 170 -17.42 40.18 54.55
N LEU A 171 -16.49 40.10 55.51
CA LEU A 171 -16.75 40.07 56.96
C LEU A 171 -17.48 38.80 57.48
N GLU A 172 -16.72 38.07 58.32
CA GLU A 172 -17.16 37.26 59.49
C GLU A 172 -18.07 36.04 59.27
N HIS A 173 -17.60 34.86 59.66
CA HIS A 173 -17.95 34.33 60.98
C HIS A 173 -17.15 33.07 61.33
N SER A 174 -16.41 33.19 62.43
CA SER A 174 -15.95 32.10 63.29
C SER A 174 -17.12 31.22 63.74
N GLY A 175 -16.91 29.91 63.82
CA GLY A 175 -17.92 28.98 64.35
C GLY A 175 -17.35 27.59 64.66
N MET A 176 -16.30 27.56 65.49
CA MET A 176 -15.88 26.40 66.26
C MET A 176 -16.97 26.10 67.33
N TYR A 177 -17.10 24.85 67.77
CA TYR A 177 -18.03 24.27 68.79
C TYR A 177 -19.17 23.40 68.25
N SER A 178 -18.96 22.09 68.16
CA SER A 178 -19.44 21.09 69.14
C SER A 178 -19.00 19.69 68.75
#